data_AF-A0AAJ6FRL0-F1
#
_entry.id   AF-A0AAJ6FRL0-F1
#
_cell.length_a   1.000
_cell.length_b   1.000
_cell.length_c   1.000
_cell.angle_alpha   90.00
_cell.angle_beta   90.00
_cell.angle_gamma   90.00
#
_symmetry.space_group_name_H-M   'P 1'
#
loop_
_entity.id
_entity.type
_entity.pdbx_description
1 polymer ?
#
loop_
_entity_poly.entity_id
_entity_poly.type
_entity_poly.pdbx_seq_one_letter_code
_entity_poly.pdbx_strand_id
1 'polypeptide(L)' 'MKTFGKGFLVGTLTAFSAVAGCVYAFKKTVVEPIEEREAVLDQHRRRALRKRRSSHQG' A
#
# COMPACT_ATOMS: atom_id res chain seq x y z
N MET A 1 -1.65 33.36 27.58
CA MET A 1 -1.91 32.84 26.22
C MET A 1 -0.76 32.01 25.59
N LYS A 2 0.50 32.12 26.04
CA LYS A 2 1.66 31.42 25.41
C LYS A 2 1.64 29.89 25.56
N THR A 3 1.02 29.36 26.60
CA THR A 3 0.88 27.91 26.87
C THR A 3 -0.21 27.25 26.04
N PHE A 4 -1.31 27.96 25.75
CA PHE A 4 -2.43 27.43 24.96
C PHE A 4 -2.04 27.23 23.48
N GLY A 5 -1.33 28.19 22.88
CA GLY A 5 -0.84 28.05 21.50
C GLY A 5 0.10 26.87 21.31
N LYS A 6 0.97 26.58 22.29
CA LYS A 6 1.84 25.39 22.26
C LYS A 6 1.04 24.09 22.36
N GLY A 7 0.05 24.03 23.25
CA GLY A 7 -0.82 22.86 23.40
C GLY A 7 -1.64 22.58 22.13
N PHE A 8 -2.17 23.61 21.49
CA PHE A 8 -2.91 23.48 20.24
C PHE A 8 -2.03 23.01 19.08
N LEU A 9 -0.80 23.54 18.96
CA LEU A 9 0.14 23.10 17.92
C LEU A 9 0.52 21.63 18.10
N VAL A 10 0.80 21.20 19.33
CA VAL A 10 1.12 19.80 19.64
C VAL A 10 -0.10 18.90 19.43
N GLY A 11 -1.29 19.35 19.81
CA GLY A 11 -2.54 18.59 19.65
C GLY A 11 -2.89 18.36 18.18
N THR A 12 -2.81 19.40 17.36
CA THR A 12 -3.05 19.28 15.90
C THR A 12 -2.03 18.38 15.23
N LEU A 13 -0.74 18.54 15.56
CA LEU A 13 0.34 17.72 15.02
C LEU A 13 0.18 16.23 15.41
N THR A 14 -0.24 15.97 16.65
CA THR A 14 -0.60 14.63 17.13
C THR A 14 -1.79 14.04 16.37
N ALA A 15 -2.85 14.83 16.13
CA ALA A 15 -4.01 14.35 15.38
C ALA A 15 -3.67 14.01 13.93
N PHE A 16 -2.88 14.85 13.24
CA PHE A 16 -2.44 14.57 11.87
C PHE A 16 -1.55 13.34 11.80
N SER A 17 -0.61 13.18 12.74
CA SER A 17 0.26 12.01 12.78
C SER A 17 -0.50 10.72 13.08
N ALA A 18 -1.52 10.76 13.95
CA ALA A 18 -2.42 9.63 14.18
C ALA A 18 -3.17 9.23 12.90
N VAL A 19 -3.79 10.19 12.20
CA VAL A 19 -4.53 9.92 10.95
C VAL A 19 -3.60 9.36 9.87
N ALA A 20 -2.43 9.99 9.67
CA ALA A 20 -1.45 9.52 8.70
C ALA A 20 -0.93 8.10 9.05
N GLY A 21 -0.70 7.83 10.34
CA GLY A 21 -0.30 6.52 10.83
C GLY A 21 -1.35 5.44 10.57
N CYS A 22 -2.63 5.74 10.83
CA CYS A 22 -3.74 4.81 10.55
C CYS A 22 -3.87 4.50 9.05
N VAL A 23 -3.81 5.53 8.19
CA VAL A 23 -3.91 5.34 6.73
C VAL A 23 -2.71 4.55 6.20
N TYR A 24 -1.51 4.86 6.67
CA TYR A 24 -0.30 4.15 6.26
C TYR A 24 -0.32 2.68 6.71
N ALA A 25 -0.73 2.43 7.97
CA ALA A 25 -0.87 1.08 8.49
C ALA A 25 -1.90 0.29 7.68
N PHE A 26 -3.07 0.86 7.38
CA PHE A 26 -4.11 0.20 6.57
C PHE A 26 -3.63 -0.11 5.14
N LYS A 27 -2.89 0.81 4.52
CA LYS A 27 -2.29 0.58 3.21
C LYS A 27 -1.34 -0.62 3.24
N LYS A 28 -0.46 -0.70 4.24
CA LYS A 28 0.53 -1.77 4.39
C LYS A 28 -0.10 -3.12 4.74
N THR A 29 -1.13 -3.14 5.58
CA THR A 29 -1.71 -4.40 6.08
C THR A 29 -2.80 -4.97 5.19
N VAL A 30 -3.51 -4.14 4.44
CA VAL A 30 -4.67 -4.58 3.64
C VAL A 30 -4.46 -4.36 2.16
N VAL A 31 -4.03 -3.17 1.75
CA VAL A 31 -3.99 -2.80 0.31
C VAL A 31 -2.83 -3.48 -0.40
N GLU A 32 -1.61 -3.33 0.11
CA GLU A 32 -0.41 -3.94 -0.49
C GLU A 32 -0.49 -5.46 -0.66
N PRO A 33 -0.94 -6.26 0.32
CA PRO A 33 -1.04 -7.71 0.11
C PRO A 33 -2.09 -8.11 -0.93
N ILE A 34 -3.09 -7.27 -1.21
CA ILE A 34 -4.05 -7.50 -2.29
C ILE A 34 -3.38 -7.22 -3.64
N GLU A 35 -2.74 -6.05 -3.78
CA GLU A 35 -2.03 -5.65 -5.01
C GLU A 35 -0.92 -6.65 -5.37
N GLU A 36 -0.15 -7.12 -4.38
CA GLU A 36 0.93 -8.08 -4.61
C GLU A 36 0.39 -9.42 -5.13
N ARG A 37 -0.73 -9.91 -4.58
CA ARG A 37 -1.38 -11.13 -5.06
C ARG A 37 -1.88 -10.99 -6.50
N GLU A 38 -2.47 -9.85 -6.84
CA GLU A 38 -2.89 -9.56 -8.22
C GLU A 38 -1.69 -9.51 -9.17
N ALA A 39 -0.61 -8.82 -8.77
CA ALA A 39 0.61 -8.74 -9.56
C ALA A 39 1.26 -10.11 -9.80
N VAL A 40 1.26 -10.97 -8.78
CA VAL A 40 1.76 -12.36 -8.88
C VAL A 40 0.90 -13.16 -9.86
N LEU A 41 -0.43 -13.07 -9.78
CA LEU A 41 -1.34 -13.77 -10.68
C LEU A 41 -1.13 -13.36 -12.15
N ASP A 42 -0.96 -12.06 -12.40
CA ASP A 42 -0.68 -11.54 -13.73
C ASP A 42 0.70 -11.96 -14.25
N GLN A 43 1.72 -12.01 -13.39
CA GLN A 43 3.01 -12.60 -13.75
C GLN A 43 2.88 -14.08 -14.14
N HIS A 44 2.11 -14.87 -13.39
CA HIS A 44 1.87 -16.27 -13.71
C HIS A 44 1.14 -16.41 -15.05
N ARG A 45 0.10 -15.61 -15.32
CA ARG A 45 -0.59 -15.59 -16.62
C ARG A 45 0.37 -15.25 -17.75
N ARG A 46 1.20 -14.22 -17.60
CA ARG A 46 2.22 -13.83 -18.60
C ARG A 46 3.22 -14.96 -18.85
N ARG A 47 3.73 -15.61 -17.78
CA ARG A 47 4.64 -16.76 -17.89
C ARG A 47 3.96 -17.95 -18.60
N ALA A 48 2.71 -18.24 -18.27
CA ALA A 48 1.94 -19.32 -18.90
C ALA A 48 1.69 -19.04 -20.38
N LEU A 49 1.35 -17.80 -20.76
CA LEU A 49 1.21 -17.39 -22.15
C LEU A 49 2.52 -17.54 -22.94
N ARG A 50 3.66 -17.15 -22.36
CA ARG A 50 4.97 -17.38 -22.97
C ARG A 50 5.25 -18.86 -23.21
N LYS A 51 5.02 -19.71 -22.20
CA LYS A 51 5.18 -21.17 -22.33
C LYS A 51 4.27 -21.78 -23.40
N ARG A 52 3.00 -21.34 -23.45
CA ARG A 52 2.05 -21.78 -24.48
C ARG A 52 2.47 -21.37 -25.89
N ARG A 53 3.05 -20.18 -26.06
CA ARG A 53 3.56 -19.73 -27.36
C ARG A 53 4.77 -20.55 -27.81
N SER A 54 5.73 -20.83 -26.91
CA SER A 54 6.90 -21.63 -27.26
C SER A 54 6.55 -23.07 -27.64
N SER A 55 5.50 -23.65 -27.06
CA SER A 55 5.08 -25.02 -27.39
C SER A 55 4.30 -25.15 -28.71
N HIS A 56 3.80 -24.05 -29.28
CA HIS A 56 3.11 -24.03 -30.58
C HIS A 56 4.05 -23.63 -31.74
N GLN A 57 5.30 -23.30 -31.45
CA GLN A 57 6.32 -22.90 -32.43
C GLN A 57 7.43 -23.95 -32.61
N GLY A 58 7.25 -25.13 -32.02
CA GLY A 58 8.13 -26.29 -32.18
C GLY A 58 7.46 -27.39 -33.00
#